data_AF-A0A7C9P9I1-F1
#
_entry.id   AF-A0A7C9P9I1-F1
#
_cell.length_a   1.000
_cell.length_b   1.000
_cell.length_c   1.000
_cell.angle_alpha   90.00
_cell.angle_beta   90.00
_cell.angle_gamma   90.00
#
_symmetry.space_group_name_H-M   'P 1'
#
loop_
_entity.id
_entity.type
_entity.pdbx_description
1 polymer ?
#
loop_
_entity_poly.entity_id
_entity_poly.type
_entity_poly.pdbx_seq_one_letter_code
_entity_poly.pdbx_strand_id
1 'polypeptide(L)' 'MNEFAHHTRLPPALYVVATPIGNLGDITLRALDTLRSTDRVAAEDTRVSGQLLAHFNISKPMVSIREHNERESANKVIAW' A
#
# COMPACT_ATOMS: atom_id res chain seq x y z
N MET A 1 5.48 14.92 25.55
CA MET A 1 6.42 14.19 24.67
C MET A 1 5.63 13.56 23.54
N ASN A 2 5.38 14.30 22.46
CA ASN A 2 5.05 13.72 21.16
C ASN A 2 5.27 14.80 20.08
N GLU A 3 6.53 15.01 19.69
CA GLU A 3 6.95 16.05 18.73
C GLU A 3 7.64 15.45 17.48
N PHE A 4 7.14 14.34 16.93
CA PHE A 4 7.71 13.77 15.70
C PHE A 4 6.66 13.25 14.69
N ALA A 5 5.41 13.67 14.79
CA ALA A 5 4.43 13.37 13.73
C ALA A 5 4.54 14.43 12.61
N HIS A 6 5.63 14.42 11.84
CA HIS A 6 5.64 14.99 10.50
C HIS A 6 4.78 14.08 9.59
N HIS A 7 3.46 14.07 9.80
CA HIS A 7 2.54 13.53 8.80
C HIS A 7 2.48 14.53 7.65
N THR A 8 3.44 14.45 6.75
CA THR A 8 3.35 15.11 5.45
C THR A 8 2.16 14.47 4.75
N ARG A 9 1.04 15.20 4.67
CA ARG A 9 -0.15 14.75 3.94
C ARG A 9 0.27 14.37 2.53
N LEU A 10 0.07 13.11 2.15
CA LEU A 10 0.33 12.66 0.80
C LEU A 10 -0.58 13.43 -0.17
N PRO A 11 -0.05 14.12 -1.19
CA PRO A 11 -0.89 14.66 -2.24
C PRO A 11 -1.64 13.53 -2.97
N PRO A 12 -2.80 13.83 -3.57
CA PRO A 12 -3.52 12.86 -4.41
C PRO A 12 -2.62 12.38 -5.55
N ALA A 13 -2.25 11.11 -5.52
CA ALA A 13 -1.36 10.48 -6.50
C ALA A 13 -1.42 8.95 -6.38
N LEU A 14 -0.91 8.27 -7.41
CA LEU A 14 -0.56 6.86 -7.34
C LEU A 14 0.87 6.72 -6.79
N TYR A 15 1.00 6.06 -5.64
CA TYR A 15 2.29 5.75 -5.04
C TYR A 15 2.69 4.32 -5.36
N VAL A 16 3.81 4.15 -6.05
CA VAL A 16 4.42 2.83 -6.27
C VAL A 16 5.35 2.52 -5.11
N VAL A 17 5.02 1.47 -4.35
CA VAL A 17 5.75 1.06 -3.16
C VAL A 17 6.29 -0.35 -3.37
N ALA A 18 7.62 -0.49 -3.32
CA ALA A 18 8.26 -1.80 -3.35
C ALA A 18 8.01 -2.54 -2.02
N THR A 19 7.79 -3.86 -2.10
CA THR A 19 7.64 -4.74 -0.94
C THR A 19 8.89 -5.60 -0.75
N PRO A 20 9.20 -6.05 0.48
CA PRO A 20 10.32 -6.95 0.71
C PRO A 20 10.18 -8.28 -0.04
N ILE A 21 11.30 -8.83 -0.50
CA ILE A 21 11.37 -10.08 -1.28
C ILE A 21 11.60 -11.34 -0.43
N GLY A 22 11.48 -11.23 0.90
CA GLY A 22 11.61 -12.37 1.82
C GLY A 22 11.90 -11.98 3.26
N ASN A 23 12.59 -10.87 3.51
CA ASN A 23 12.88 -10.37 4.84
C ASN A 23 12.06 -9.12 5.16
N LEU A 24 11.12 -9.21 6.11
CA LEU A 24 10.24 -8.10 6.49
C LEU A 24 11.00 -6.86 6.99
N GLY A 25 12.22 -7.05 7.51
CA GLY A 25 13.10 -5.95 7.94
C GLY A 25 13.61 -5.05 6.81
N ASP A 26 13.50 -5.47 5.55
CA ASP A 26 13.94 -4.68 4.39
C ASP A 26 12.92 -3.57 4.01
N ILE A 27 11.76 -3.52 4.68
CA ILE A 27 10.79 -2.47 4.42
C ILE A 27 11.32 -1.12 4.90
N THR A 28 11.13 -0.07 4.08
CA THR A 28 11.55 1.29 4.46
C THR A 28 10.49 1.97 5.32
N LEU A 29 10.92 2.90 6.18
CA LEU A 29 10.00 3.76 6.95
C LEU A 29 9.04 4.53 6.00
N ARG A 30 9.55 5.03 4.88
CA ARG A 30 8.73 5.72 3.87
C ARG A 30 7.65 4.82 3.27
N ALA A 31 7.93 3.53 3.04
CA ALA A 31 6.94 2.58 2.56
C ALA A 31 5.82 2.38 3.59
N LEU A 32 6.18 2.19 4.86
CA LEU A 32 5.22 2.08 5.96
C LEU A 32 4.36 3.33 6.10
N ASP A 33 4.97 4.52 6.08
CA ASP A 33 4.26 5.79 6.20
C ASP A 33 3.33 6.02 5.00
N THR A 34 3.77 5.63 3.81
CA THR A 34 2.94 5.70 2.60
C THR A 34 1.72 4.80 2.75
N LEU A 35 1.92 3.50 3.05
CA LEU A 35 0.84 2.52 3.19
C LEU A 35 -0.12 2.85 4.34
N ARG A 36 0.35 3.50 5.41
CA ARG A 36 -0.50 4.01 6.50
C ARG A 36 -1.36 5.20 6.07
N SER A 37 -0.82 6.04 5.20
CA SER A 37 -1.44 7.31 4.80
C SER A 37 -2.38 7.21 3.60
N THR A 38 -2.26 6.19 2.74
CA THR A 38 -3.17 6.03 1.60
C THR A 38 -4.57 5.60 2.02
N ASP A 39 -5.58 5.92 1.20
CA ASP A 39 -6.96 5.49 1.43
C ASP A 39 -7.16 4.01 1.07
N ARG A 40 -6.43 3.51 0.07
CA ARG A 40 -6.57 2.18 -0.51
C ARG A 40 -5.22 1.64 -0.97
N VAL A 41 -5.15 0.32 -1.18
CA VAL A 41 -3.96 -0.36 -1.72
C VAL A 41 -4.37 -1.21 -2.92
N ALA A 42 -3.69 -1.02 -4.04
CA ALA A 42 -3.74 -1.95 -5.16
C ALA A 42 -2.55 -2.91 -5.06
N ALA A 43 -2.79 -4.20 -5.22
CA ALA A 43 -1.77 -5.24 -5.13
C ALA A 43 -2.03 -6.34 -6.16
N GLU A 44 -0.99 -7.04 -6.60
CA GLU A 44 -1.14 -8.19 -7.49
C GLU A 44 -1.87 -9.33 -6.77
N ASP A 45 -1.28 -9.80 -5.67
CA ASP A 45 -1.91 -10.74 -4.74
C ASP A 45 -2.23 -10.05 -3.41
N THR A 46 -3.53 -9.87 -3.13
CA THR A 46 -4.02 -9.26 -1.89
C THR A 46 -3.87 -10.17 -0.67
N ARG A 47 -3.63 -11.48 -0.85
CA ARG A 47 -3.34 -12.39 0.28
C ARG A 47 -1.94 -12.15 0.81
N VAL A 48 -0.94 -12.11 -0.08
CA VAL A 48 0.46 -11.82 0.27
C VAL A 48 0.58 -10.40 0.83
N SER A 49 0.03 -9.42 0.11
CA SER A 49 0.05 -8.02 0.57
C SER A 49 -0.72 -7.84 1.87
N GLY A 50 -1.83 -8.56 2.07
CA GLY A 50 -2.58 -8.56 3.32
C GLY A 50 -1.77 -9.07 4.51
N GLN A 51 -0.95 -10.11 4.33
CA GLN A 51 -0.04 -10.60 5.39
C GLN A 51 1.03 -9.57 5.73
N LEU A 52 1.62 -8.92 4.72
CA LEU A 52 2.59 -7.84 4.92
C LEU A 52 1.98 -6.68 5.71
N LEU A 53 0.79 -6.19 5.30
CA LEU A 53 0.10 -5.11 5.99
C LEU A 53 -0.26 -5.49 7.43
N ALA A 54 -0.76 -6.71 7.64
CA ALA A 54 -1.09 -7.22 8.97
C ALA A 54 0.14 -7.28 9.91
N HIS A 55 1.30 -7.69 9.40
CA HIS A 55 2.54 -7.71 10.19
C HIS A 55 2.93 -6.32 10.74
N PHE A 56 2.61 -5.25 10.02
CA PHE A 56 2.89 -3.87 10.43
C PHE A 56 1.68 -3.13 11.03
N ASN A 57 0.63 -3.88 11.39
CA ASN A 57 -0.64 -3.36 11.94
C ASN A 57 -1.30 -2.31 11.02
N ILE A 58 -1.21 -2.50 9.71
CA ILE A 58 -1.85 -1.66 8.70
C ILE A 58 -3.11 -2.36 8.21
N SER A 59 -4.25 -1.67 8.29
CA SER A 59 -5.53 -2.14 7.75
C SER A 59 -6.02 -1.17 6.69
N LYS A 60 -6.13 -1.64 5.45
CA LYS A 60 -6.57 -0.84 4.29
C LYS A 60 -7.45 -1.66 3.36
N PRO A 61 -8.48 -1.06 2.72
CA PRO A 61 -9.18 -1.69 1.61
C PRO A 61 -8.19 -2.02 0.48
N MET A 62 -8.26 -3.24 -0.04
CA MET A 62 -7.39 -3.71 -1.11
C MET A 62 -8.16 -4.05 -2.39
N VAL A 63 -7.50 -3.86 -3.54
CA VAL A 63 -7.95 -4.38 -4.85
C VAL A 63 -6.85 -5.24 -5.47
N SER A 64 -7.23 -6.37 -6.07
CA SER A 64 -6.31 -7.21 -6.83
C SER A 64 -6.22 -6.74 -8.29
N ILE A 65 -5.01 -6.43 -8.75
CA ILE A 65 -4.69 -6.12 -10.14
C ILE A 65 -3.66 -7.12 -10.64
N ARG A 66 -4.10 -8.09 -11.44
CA ARG A 66 -3.29 -9.17 -12.02
C ARG A 66 -3.54 -9.23 -13.51
N GLU A 67 -2.67 -9.91 -14.25
CA GLU A 67 -2.71 -9.97 -15.73
C GLU A 67 -4.12 -10.22 -16.29
N HIS A 68 -4.85 -11.21 -15.76
CA HIS A 68 -6.19 -11.56 -16.25
C HIS A 68 -7.28 -10.51 -16.01
N ASN A 69 -7.12 -9.58 -15.06
CA ASN A 69 -8.12 -8.56 -14.73
C ASN A 69 -7.56 -7.14 -14.77
N GLU A 70 -6.37 -6.95 -15.34
CA GLU A 70 -5.60 -5.72 -15.22
C GLU A 70 -6.40 -4.52 -15.71
N ARG A 71 -6.92 -4.59 -16.93
CA ARG A 71 -7.65 -3.47 -17.55
C ARG A 71 -8.93 -3.10 -16.82
N GLU A 72 -9.71 -4.10 -16.40
CA GLU A 72 -10.94 -3.86 -15.64
C GLU A 72 -10.63 -3.25 -14.27
N SER A 73 -9.61 -3.77 -13.58
CA SER A 73 -9.25 -3.33 -12.23
C SER A 73 -8.57 -1.95 -12.24
N ALA A 74 -7.73 -1.67 -13.24
CA ALA A 74 -7.15 -0.35 -13.44
C ALA A 74 -8.24 0.70 -13.69
N ASN A 75 -9.26 0.39 -14.51
CA ASN A 75 -10.39 1.29 -14.72
C ASN A 75 -11.15 1.59 -13.41
N LYS A 76 -11.29 0.60 -12.52
CA LYS A 76 -11.88 0.81 -11.19
C LYS A 76 -11.03 1.76 -10.34
N VAL A 77 -9.69 1.62 -10.37
CA VAL A 77 -8.77 2.49 -9.63
C VAL A 77 -8.80 3.93 -10.13
N ILE A 78 -8.84 4.13 -11.45
CA ILE A 78 -8.93 5.47 -12.05
C ILE A 78 -10.25 6.18 -11.68
N ALA A 79 -11.31 5.41 -11.41
CA ALA A 79 -12.62 5.93 -11.05
C ALA A 79 -12.81 6.20 -9.53
N TRP A 80 -11.78 6.04 -8.72
CA TRP A 80 -11.79 6.38 -7.28
C TRP A 80 -11.58 7.87 -7.05
#